data_AF-A0AAX1VZA9-F1
#
_entry.id   AF-A0AAX1VZA9-F1
#
_cell.length_a   1.000
_cell.length_b   1.000
_cell.length_c   1.000
_cell.angle_alpha   90.00
_cell.angle_beta   90.00
_cell.angle_gamma   90.00
#
_symmetry.space_group_name_H-M   'P 1'
#
loop_
_entity.id
_entity.type
_entity.pdbx_description
1 polymer ?
#
loop_
_entity_poly.entity_id
_entity_poly.type
_entity_poly.pdbx_seq_one_letter_code
_entity_poly.pdbx_strand_id
1 'polypeptide(L)'
;MDIDRLTTKRQLNVQEQNALVAHRLMITAQAWLATGFPPALKNYGESKGIRWPETVVLDLEVDFPGMPRLYGLLLNQEEQFIAFEIDTDSTHSYVESVSQWADVFTPQDYTLRKLGSGKGFAAIALQARRELLRDL
;
A
#
# COMPACT_ATOMS: atom_id res chain seq x y z
N MET A 1 -13.41 13.65 -11.74
CA MET A 1 -13.42 12.47 -12.62
C MET A 1 -14.38 11.48 -12.01
N ASP A 2 -15.33 10.95 -12.78
CA ASP A 2 -16.37 10.06 -12.24
C ASP A 2 -15.84 8.62 -12.19
N ILE A 3 -15.49 8.15 -11.00
CA ILE A 3 -14.89 6.83 -10.78
C ILE A 3 -15.88 5.71 -11.12
N ASP A 4 -17.15 5.86 -10.79
CA ASP A 4 -18.20 4.86 -11.03
C ASP A 4 -18.41 4.63 -12.53
N ARG A 5 -18.23 5.69 -13.32
CA ARG A 5 -18.25 5.60 -14.78
C ARG A 5 -17.00 4.94 -15.36
N LEU A 6 -15.86 4.99 -14.68
CA LEU A 6 -14.61 4.36 -15.12
C LEU A 6 -14.58 2.86 -14.82
N THR A 7 -15.12 2.41 -13.69
CA THR A 7 -15.16 0.98 -13.33
C THR A 7 -15.99 0.14 -14.29
N THR A 8 -16.96 0.75 -14.98
CA THR A 8 -17.86 0.10 -15.95
C THR A 8 -17.37 0.20 -17.41
N LYS A 9 -16.28 0.93 -17.67
CA LYS A 9 -15.79 1.18 -19.03
C LYS A 9 -14.90 0.04 -19.53
N ARG A 10 -15.20 -0.47 -20.74
CA ARG A 10 -14.53 -1.63 -21.34
C ARG A 10 -13.09 -1.38 -21.81
N GLN A 11 -12.76 -0.14 -22.17
CA GLN A 11 -11.40 0.27 -22.54
C GLN A 11 -11.06 1.58 -21.83
N LEU A 12 -10.06 1.52 -20.95
CA LEU A 12 -9.54 2.66 -20.21
C LEU A 12 -8.28 3.16 -20.90
N ASN A 13 -8.19 4.47 -21.07
CA ASN A 13 -6.90 5.08 -21.42
C ASN A 13 -5.97 5.10 -20.20
N VAL A 14 -4.70 5.40 -20.42
CA VAL A 14 -3.67 5.40 -19.38
C VAL A 14 -3.98 6.37 -18.24
N GLN A 15 -4.59 7.53 -18.51
CA GLN A 15 -4.96 8.48 -17.45
C GLN A 15 -6.12 7.96 -16.59
N GLU A 16 -7.09 7.29 -17.21
CA GLU A 16 -8.23 6.66 -16.54
C GLU A 16 -7.78 5.47 -15.68
N GLN A 17 -6.86 4.63 -16.18
CA GLN A 17 -6.24 3.56 -15.38
C GLN A 17 -5.52 4.13 -14.16
N ASN A 18 -4.74 5.20 -14.35
CA ASN A 18 -4.02 5.84 -13.25
C ASN A 18 -4.96 6.42 -12.19
N ALA A 19 -6.09 6.99 -12.60
CA ALA A 19 -7.09 7.50 -11.68
C ALA A 19 -7.77 6.39 -10.87
N LEU A 20 -8.08 5.24 -11.50
CA LEU A 20 -8.61 4.08 -10.76
C LEU A 20 -7.59 3.53 -9.76
N VAL A 21 -6.31 3.44 -10.13
CA VAL A 21 -5.25 3.00 -9.21
C VAL A 21 -5.13 3.96 -8.03
N ALA A 22 -5.06 5.28 -8.29
CA ALA A 22 -4.98 6.29 -7.23
C ALA A 22 -6.17 6.20 -6.27
N HIS A 23 -7.38 6.05 -6.82
CA HIS A 23 -8.59 5.97 -6.02
C HIS A 23 -8.63 4.70 -5.17
N ARG A 24 -8.25 3.54 -5.73
CA ARG A 24 -8.14 2.28 -4.96
C ARG A 24 -7.16 2.44 -3.80
N LEU A 25 -5.98 3.01 -4.05
CA LEU A 25 -4.97 3.25 -3.01
C LEU A 25 -5.50 4.16 -1.90
N MET A 26 -6.21 5.23 -2.26
CA MET A 26 -6.81 6.14 -1.27
C MET A 26 -7.84 5.41 -0.39
N ILE A 27 -8.78 4.67 -0.99
CA ILE A 27 -9.81 3.95 -0.23
C ILE A 27 -9.16 2.91 0.69
N THR A 28 -8.23 2.10 0.18
CA THR A 28 -7.54 1.08 0.98
C THR A 28 -6.81 1.71 2.15
N ALA A 29 -6.03 2.77 1.90
CA ALA A 29 -5.29 3.47 2.94
C ALA A 29 -6.22 4.08 4.01
N GLN A 30 -7.30 4.75 3.58
CA GLN A 30 -8.28 5.35 4.49
C GLN A 30 -8.99 4.29 5.34
N ALA A 31 -9.37 3.16 4.73
CA ALA A 31 -10.01 2.07 5.44
C ALA A 31 -9.12 1.59 6.59
N TRP A 32 -7.85 1.31 6.33
CA TRP A 32 -6.92 0.83 7.35
C TRP A 32 -6.54 1.87 8.39
N LEU A 33 -6.47 3.15 8.02
CA LEU A 33 -6.30 4.23 8.99
C LEU A 33 -7.50 4.34 9.95
N ALA A 34 -8.72 4.13 9.44
CA ALA A 34 -9.94 4.19 10.24
C ALA A 34 -10.15 2.94 11.12
N THR A 35 -9.86 1.74 10.60
CA THR A 35 -10.01 0.48 11.35
C THR A 35 -8.84 0.19 12.28
N GLY A 36 -7.68 0.79 12.01
CA GLY A 36 -6.41 0.45 12.65
C GLY A 36 -5.74 -0.76 12.01
N PHE A 37 -4.48 -0.97 12.37
CA PHE A 37 -3.65 -2.07 11.87
C PHE A 37 -3.62 -3.24 12.86
N PRO A 38 -3.49 -4.50 12.39
CA PRO A 38 -3.24 -5.64 13.26
C PRO A 38 -2.03 -5.39 14.18
N PRO A 39 -2.10 -5.73 15.49
CA PRO A 39 -1.01 -5.43 16.43
C PRO A 39 0.34 -6.03 16.02
N ALA A 40 0.35 -7.24 15.45
CA ALA A 40 1.57 -7.88 14.96
C ALA A 40 2.27 -7.03 13.89
N LEU A 41 1.53 -6.52 12.90
CA LEU A 41 2.07 -5.64 11.87
C LEU A 41 2.55 -4.32 12.48
N LYS A 42 1.75 -3.70 13.36
CA LYS A 42 2.08 -2.42 13.97
C LYS A 42 3.40 -2.49 14.76
N ASN A 43 3.49 -3.47 15.66
CA ASN A 43 4.64 -3.67 16.53
C ASN A 43 5.89 -4.06 15.73
N TYR A 44 5.73 -4.93 14.73
CA TYR A 44 6.86 -5.32 13.89
C TYR A 44 7.36 -4.14 13.06
N GLY A 45 6.47 -3.37 12.45
CA GLY A 45 6.85 -2.17 11.70
C GLY A 45 7.58 -1.15 12.57
N GLU A 46 7.10 -0.88 13.79
CA GLU A 46 7.80 0.00 14.74
C GLU A 46 9.22 -0.50 15.05
N SER A 47 9.39 -1.82 15.24
CA SER A 47 10.71 -2.43 15.44
C SER A 47 11.67 -2.26 14.24
N LYS A 48 11.12 -2.02 13.04
CA LYS A 48 11.84 -1.73 11.80
C LYS A 48 11.97 -0.23 11.51
N GLY A 49 11.53 0.63 12.42
CA GLY A 49 11.61 2.09 12.30
C GLY A 49 10.47 2.71 11.49
N ILE A 50 9.35 2.00 11.27
CA ILE A 50 8.17 2.58 10.63
C ILE A 50 7.52 3.61 11.56
N ARG A 51 7.27 4.81 11.02
CA ARG A 51 6.47 5.85 11.67
C ARG A 51 5.06 5.81 11.08
N TRP A 52 4.14 5.14 11.78
CA TRP A 52 2.76 4.94 11.31
C TRP A 52 2.01 6.22 10.91
N PRO A 53 2.13 7.37 11.61
CA PRO A 53 1.48 8.62 11.20
C PRO A 53 1.97 9.16 9.85
N GLU A 54 3.16 8.74 9.40
CA GLU A 54 3.77 9.18 8.14
C GLU A 54 3.81 8.06 7.09
N THR A 55 3.25 6.90 7.41
CA THR A 55 3.29 5.68 6.59
C THR A 55 1.90 5.37 6.08
N VAL A 56 1.84 4.95 4.82
CA VAL A 56 0.58 4.58 4.17
C VAL A 56 0.65 3.11 3.80
N VAL A 57 -0.33 2.32 4.27
CA VAL A 57 -0.51 0.93 3.82
C VAL A 57 -1.27 0.99 2.50
N LEU A 58 -0.60 0.58 1.42
CA LEU A 58 -1.14 0.61 0.06
C LEU A 58 -1.98 -0.63 -0.24
N ASP A 59 -1.58 -1.75 0.36
CA ASP A 59 -2.30 -3.01 0.31
C ASP A 59 -2.05 -3.78 1.61
N LEU A 60 -3.10 -4.43 2.11
CA LEU A 60 -3.01 -5.32 3.26
C LEU A 60 -4.10 -6.36 3.12
N GLU A 61 -3.66 -7.60 2.97
CA GLU A 61 -4.50 -8.78 3.01
C GLU A 61 -4.24 -9.52 4.33
N VAL A 62 -5.33 -10.00 4.91
CA VAL A 62 -5.35 -10.70 6.19
C VAL A 62 -5.91 -12.08 5.93
N ASP A 63 -5.21 -13.08 6.45
CA ASP A 63 -5.46 -14.51 6.29
C ASP A 63 -5.26 -15.03 4.87
N PHE A 64 -4.37 -16.02 4.75
CA PHE A 64 -4.34 -16.91 3.60
C PHE A 64 -5.12 -18.18 3.96
N PRO A 65 -5.88 -18.81 3.04
CA PRO A 65 -6.69 -19.98 3.38
C PRO A 65 -5.92 -21.05 4.16
N GLY A 66 -6.28 -21.22 5.44
CA GLY A 66 -5.70 -22.21 6.34
C GLY A 66 -4.53 -21.74 7.20
N MET A 67 -4.10 -20.47 7.12
CA MET A 67 -2.98 -19.93 7.91
C MET A 67 -3.17 -18.45 8.27
N PRO A 68 -3.00 -18.06 9.56
CA PRO A 68 -3.02 -16.66 9.95
C PRO A 68 -1.77 -15.95 9.41
N ARG A 69 -1.97 -15.05 8.45
CA ARG A 69 -0.89 -14.35 7.76
C ARG A 69 -1.32 -12.93 7.41
N LEU A 70 -0.36 -12.01 7.50
CA LEU A 70 -0.50 -10.63 7.04
C LEU A 70 0.47 -10.41 5.89
N TYR A 71 -0.02 -9.93 4.75
CA TYR A 71 0.83 -9.61 3.61
C TYR A 71 0.33 -8.41 2.85
N GLY A 72 1.26 -7.72 2.19
CA GLY A 72 0.90 -6.53 1.44
C GLY A 72 2.08 -5.61 1.16
N LEU A 73 1.74 -4.34 0.97
CA LEU A 73 2.68 -3.30 0.56
C LEU A 73 2.41 -2.02 1.35
N LEU A 74 3.46 -1.46 1.93
CA LEU A 74 3.41 -0.15 2.58
C LEU A 74 4.40 0.82 1.93
N LEU A 75 4.08 2.10 2.05
CA LEU A 75 4.93 3.22 1.65
C LEU A 75 5.33 3.98 2.92
N ASN A 76 6.60 3.82 3.32
CA ASN A 76 7.09 4.36 4.59
C ASN A 76 7.35 5.87 4.53
N GLN A 77 7.81 6.43 5.66
CA GLN A 77 8.16 7.84 5.79
C GLN A 77 9.25 8.32 4.81
N GLU A 78 10.15 7.43 4.40
CA GLU A 78 11.26 7.68 3.47
C GLU A 78 10.84 7.50 2.01
N GLU A 79 9.53 7.37 1.75
CA GLU A 79 8.99 7.09 0.42
C GLU A 79 9.46 5.74 -0.15
N GLN A 80 9.89 4.78 0.68
CA GLN A 80 10.26 3.42 0.26
C GLN A 80 9.05 2.47 0.26
N PHE A 81 9.01 1.58 -0.73
CA PHE A 81 7.94 0.62 -0.92
C PHE A 81 8.30 -0.72 -0.28
N ILE A 82 7.87 -0.93 0.95
CA ILE A 82 8.17 -2.14 1.71
C ILE A 82 7.08 -3.17 1.45
N ALA A 83 7.41 -4.24 0.73
CA ALA A 83 6.57 -5.43 0.70
C ALA A 83 6.84 -6.27 1.94
N PHE A 84 5.77 -6.80 2.53
CA PHE A 84 5.85 -7.60 3.74
C PHE A 84 4.99 -8.86 3.65
N GLU A 85 5.46 -9.89 4.35
CA GLU A 85 4.75 -11.15 4.57
C GLU A 85 5.13 -11.67 5.96
N ILE A 86 4.15 -11.70 6.84
CA ILE A 86 4.30 -11.96 8.27
C ILE A 86 3.32 -13.06 8.66
N ASP A 87 3.86 -14.18 9.13
CA ASP A 87 3.07 -15.23 9.77
C ASP A 87 2.78 -14.81 11.20
N THR A 88 1.53 -14.95 11.62
CA THR A 88 1.08 -14.54 12.94
C THR A 88 0.34 -15.65 13.66
N ASP A 89 0.08 -15.44 14.94
CA ASP A 89 -0.92 -16.22 15.63
C ASP A 89 -2.34 -15.94 15.07
N SER A 90 -3.32 -16.77 15.45
CA SER A 90 -4.72 -16.63 14.99
C SER A 90 -5.41 -15.31 15.37
N THR A 91 -4.84 -14.53 16.30
CA THR A 91 -5.37 -13.22 16.68
C THR A 91 -4.66 -12.06 16.00
N HIS A 92 -3.64 -12.33 15.17
CA HIS A 92 -2.75 -11.34 14.57
C HIS A 92 -2.12 -10.37 15.59
N SER A 93 -1.91 -10.84 16.82
CA SER A 93 -1.32 -10.05 17.90
C SER A 93 0.18 -10.26 18.00
N TYR A 94 0.66 -11.44 17.61
CA TYR A 94 2.05 -11.85 17.71
C TYR A 94 2.61 -12.28 16.35
N VAL A 95 3.86 -11.93 16.11
CA VAL A 95 4.62 -12.40 14.96
C VAL A 95 5.22 -13.76 15.30
N GLU A 96 4.88 -14.78 14.51
CA GLU A 96 5.52 -16.09 14.59
C GLU A 96 6.75 -16.15 13.69
N SER A 97 6.62 -15.60 12.48
CA SER A 97 7.65 -15.68 11.44
C SER A 97 7.52 -14.49 10.48
N VAL A 98 8.63 -14.10 9.85
CA VAL A 98 8.63 -13.07 8.81
C VAL A 98 9.31 -13.63 7.57
N SER A 99 8.49 -13.91 6.57
CA SER A 99 8.95 -14.43 5.28
C SER A 99 9.48 -13.30 4.39
N GLN A 100 8.92 -12.09 4.53
CA GLN A 100 9.33 -10.94 3.73
C GLN A 100 9.21 -9.63 4.51
N TRP A 101 10.25 -8.79 4.38
CA TRP A 101 10.25 -7.38 4.75
C TRP A 101 11.36 -6.67 3.97
N ALA A 102 11.04 -6.16 2.78
CA ALA A 102 12.06 -5.59 1.89
C ALA A 102 11.50 -4.43 1.05
N ASP A 103 12.36 -3.46 0.75
CA ASP A 103 12.10 -2.49 -0.31
C ASP A 103 12.11 -3.21 -1.66
N VAL A 104 10.98 -3.19 -2.35
CA VAL A 104 10.80 -3.92 -3.61
C VAL A 104 10.88 -3.01 -4.84
N PHE A 105 11.06 -1.71 -4.66
CA PHE A 105 11.14 -0.76 -5.78
C PHE A 105 12.58 -0.34 -6.05
N THR A 106 12.98 -0.35 -7.32
CA THR A 106 14.29 0.16 -7.73
C THR A 106 14.22 1.68 -7.93
N PRO A 107 15.34 2.43 -7.82
CA PRO A 107 15.39 3.88 -8.10
C PRO A 107 14.75 4.29 -9.43
N GLN A 108 14.73 3.39 -10.43
CA GLN A 108 14.16 3.61 -11.75
C GLN A 108 12.62 3.61 -11.74
N ASP A 109 11.99 2.93 -10.77
CA ASP A 109 10.54 2.85 -10.66
C ASP A 109 9.93 4.11 -10.04
N TYR A 110 10.73 4.93 -9.35
CA TYR A 110 10.36 6.26 -8.83
C TYR A 110 10.31 7.33 -9.93
N THR A 111 10.70 7.02 -11.17
CA THR A 111 10.68 8.01 -12.26
C THR A 111 9.25 8.39 -12.65
N LEU A 112 8.96 9.69 -12.66
CA LEU A 112 7.65 10.28 -12.96
C LEU A 112 7.12 9.97 -14.38
N ARG A 113 8.01 9.57 -15.30
CA ARG A 113 7.70 9.29 -16.70
C ARG A 113 8.51 8.10 -17.20
N LYS A 114 7.87 6.96 -17.44
CA LYS A 114 8.40 5.96 -18.38
C LYS A 114 7.97 6.40 -19.79
N LEU A 115 8.89 6.49 -20.74
CA LEU A 115 8.56 6.89 -22.12
C LEU A 115 7.56 5.88 -22.73
N GLY A 116 6.34 6.33 -23.06
CA GLY A 116 5.32 5.52 -23.73
C GLY A 116 4.29 4.83 -22.82
N SER A 117 4.45 4.86 -21.50
CA SER A 117 3.43 4.45 -20.51
C SER A 117 3.20 5.60 -19.53
N GLY A 118 2.05 5.66 -18.86
CA GLY A 118 1.70 6.80 -17.99
C GLY A 118 2.62 6.97 -16.78
N LYS A 119 2.14 7.72 -15.79
CA LYS A 119 2.76 7.68 -14.45
C LYS A 119 2.84 6.21 -13.99
N GLY A 120 4.03 5.76 -13.59
CA GLY A 120 4.20 4.43 -13.01
C GLY A 120 3.49 4.30 -11.66
N PHE A 121 3.20 3.07 -11.23
CA PHE A 121 2.53 2.78 -9.96
C PHE A 121 3.15 3.54 -8.78
N ALA A 122 4.47 3.55 -8.65
CA ALA A 122 5.16 4.28 -7.58
C ALA A 122 4.86 5.78 -7.60
N ALA A 123 4.88 6.42 -8.77
CA ALA A 123 4.56 7.84 -8.90
C ALA A 123 3.10 8.15 -8.50
N ILE A 124 2.18 7.21 -8.77
CA ILE A 124 0.77 7.33 -8.35
C ILE A 124 0.65 7.17 -6.83
N ALA A 125 1.30 6.15 -6.25
CA ALA A 125 1.26 5.88 -4.82
C ALA A 125 1.90 7.00 -3.98
N LEU A 126 3.02 7.57 -4.44
CA LEU A 126 3.63 8.75 -3.82
C LEU A 126 2.70 9.95 -3.82
N GLN A 127 2.00 10.19 -4.94
CA GLN A 127 1.00 11.26 -5.01
C GLN A 127 -0.16 11.00 -4.05
N ALA A 128 -0.70 9.78 -4.03
CA ALA A 128 -1.78 9.40 -3.12
C ALA A 128 -1.37 9.57 -1.65
N ARG A 129 -0.15 9.18 -1.26
CA ARG A 129 0.37 9.42 0.09
C ARG A 129 0.43 10.90 0.45
N ARG A 130 0.90 11.75 -0.46
CA ARG A 130 0.97 13.21 -0.21
C ARG A 130 -0.41 13.83 -0.03
N GLU A 131 -1.41 13.37 -0.78
CA GLU A 131 -2.80 13.81 -0.65
C GLU A 131 -3.39 13.32 0.68
N LEU A 132 -3.24 12.04 1.02
CA LEU A 132 -3.74 11.46 2.27
C LEU A 132 -3.14 12.11 3.52
N LEU A 133 -1.82 12.31 3.56
CA LEU A 133 -1.15 12.91 4.72
C LEU A 133 -1.41 14.42 4.87
N ARG A 134 -1.96 15.07 3.84
CA ARG A 134 -2.37 16.48 3.93
C ARG A 134 -3.75 16.64 4.59
N ASP A 135 -4.60 15.63 4.46
CA ASP A 135 -5.99 15.64 4.90
C ASP A 135 -6.19 15.00 6.30
N LEU A 136 -5.11 14.47 6.91
CA LEU A 136 -5.04 13.94 8.28
C LEU A 136 -4.54 15.00 9.26
#